data_AF-A0A088E2L5-F1
#
_entry.id   AF-A0A088E2L5-F1
#
_cell.length_a   1.000
_cell.length_b   1.000
_cell.length_c   1.000
_cell.angle_alpha   90.00
_cell.angle_beta   90.00
_cell.angle_gamma   90.00
#
_symmetry.space_group_name_H-M   'P 1'
#
loop_
_entity.id
_entity.type
_entity.pdbx_description
1 polymer ?
#
loop_
_entity_poly.entity_id
_entity_poly.type
_entity_poly.pdbx_seq_one_letter_code
_entity_poly.pdbx_strand_id
1 'polypeptide(L)'
;MVVELYNYREWTELLGNDREWKIQVNQHLLSSKMIWKASQMGGMVFPMRYDQAIMLADGIKPSDLRAFLHYVSRVAPVNIRACLGYGETPRRAEENGYSCLKGLEPGTFQVLAYPDSPVAVAHFDLNGFTDFTNGTSTYRSFTEAQKFYSEIVAHIYSLGGIAQYMGGDNIVTVISTDVIDQVIAKVENEQRMKVGIGIGKNARDAMRNATKALTEIRKDRRETWKLLQE
;
A
#
# COMPACT_ATOMS: atom_id res chain seq x y z
N MET A 1 7.25 -0.50 7.71
CA MET A 1 6.77 -0.55 9.12
C MET A 1 5.42 -1.22 9.17
N VAL A 2 5.23 -2.18 10.07
CA VAL A 2 3.93 -2.84 10.30
C VAL A 2 3.29 -2.24 11.55
N VAL A 3 2.00 -1.93 11.48
CA VAL A 3 1.17 -1.41 12.59
C VAL A 3 0.00 -2.36 12.78
N GLU A 4 -0.23 -2.78 14.02
CA GLU A 4 -1.33 -3.67 14.40
C GLU A 4 -2.18 -3.03 15.49
N LEU A 5 -3.50 -3.18 15.37
CA LEU A 5 -4.48 -2.94 16.42
C LEU A 5 -4.52 -4.15 17.36
N TYR A 6 -3.96 -4.02 18.56
CA TYR A 6 -3.90 -5.10 19.52
C TYR A 6 -5.28 -5.44 20.09
N ASN A 7 -5.63 -6.73 20.15
CA ASN A 7 -6.94 -7.22 20.60
C ASN A 7 -8.13 -6.51 19.93
N TYR A 8 -7.99 -6.22 18.63
CA TYR A 8 -9.03 -5.55 17.86
C TYR A 8 -10.32 -6.35 17.80
N ARG A 9 -10.23 -7.68 17.70
CA ARG A 9 -11.39 -8.57 17.68
C ARG A 9 -12.23 -8.42 18.95
N GLU A 10 -11.60 -8.46 20.12
CA GLU A 10 -12.25 -8.33 21.43
C GLU A 10 -12.98 -6.99 21.50
N TRP A 11 -12.34 -5.91 21.05
CA TRP A 11 -12.98 -4.61 20.93
C TRP A 11 -14.20 -4.63 20.00
N THR A 12 -14.11 -5.27 18.83
CA THR A 12 -15.27 -5.39 17.93
C THR A 12 -16.43 -6.13 18.61
N GLU A 13 -16.13 -7.13 19.45
CA GLU A 13 -17.14 -7.91 20.14
C GLU A 13 -17.92 -7.09 21.18
N LEU A 14 -17.29 -6.09 21.80
CA LEU A 14 -17.92 -5.16 22.74
C LEU A 14 -18.96 -4.22 22.10
N LEU A 15 -18.98 -4.09 20.77
CA LEU A 15 -19.91 -3.19 20.06
C LEU A 15 -21.35 -3.76 19.90
N GLY A 16 -21.59 -4.97 20.41
CA GLY A 16 -22.87 -5.67 20.31
C GLY A 16 -23.08 -6.37 18.96
N ASN A 17 -24.32 -6.77 18.67
CA ASN A 17 -24.65 -7.50 17.44
C ASN A 17 -24.81 -6.58 16.22
N ASP A 18 -25.34 -5.36 16.41
CA ASP A 18 -25.39 -4.33 15.37
C ASP A 18 -24.08 -3.53 15.31
N ARG A 19 -22.99 -4.23 14.97
CA ARG A 19 -21.61 -3.69 15.03
C ARG A 19 -20.94 -3.45 13.70
N GLU A 20 -21.35 -4.12 12.63
CA GLU A 20 -20.58 -4.14 11.38
C GLU A 20 -20.41 -2.73 10.78
N TRP A 21 -21.48 -1.94 10.71
CA TRP A 21 -21.39 -0.57 10.22
C TRP A 21 -20.50 0.32 11.12
N LYS A 22 -20.50 0.09 12.44
CA LYS A 22 -19.64 0.82 13.39
C LYS A 22 -18.17 0.46 13.18
N ILE A 23 -17.88 -0.81 12.94
CA ILE A 23 -16.54 -1.31 12.61
C ILE A 23 -16.07 -0.63 11.32
N GLN A 24 -16.86 -0.69 10.24
CA GLN A 24 -16.54 -0.08 8.96
C GLN A 24 -16.27 1.43 9.10
N VAL A 25 -17.12 2.18 9.82
CA VAL A 25 -16.89 3.61 10.09
C VAL A 25 -15.55 3.85 10.79
N ASN A 26 -15.25 3.10 11.86
CA ASN A 26 -14.00 3.26 12.60
C ASN A 26 -12.77 2.90 11.74
N GLN A 27 -12.83 1.82 10.97
CA GLN A 27 -11.75 1.38 10.08
C GLN A 27 -11.41 2.44 9.03
N HIS A 28 -12.41 3.01 8.37
CA HIS A 28 -12.21 4.02 7.33
C HIS A 28 -11.74 5.36 7.93
N LEU A 29 -12.28 5.78 9.08
CA LEU A 29 -11.82 6.98 9.79
C LEU A 29 -10.37 6.86 10.26
N LEU A 30 -9.98 5.71 10.81
CA LEU A 30 -8.61 5.46 11.22
C LEU A 30 -7.66 5.44 10.03
N SER A 31 -8.02 4.72 8.96
CA SER A 31 -7.23 4.65 7.72
C SER A 31 -7.01 6.04 7.12
N SER A 32 -8.07 6.85 7.05
CA SER A 32 -7.99 8.25 6.60
C SER A 32 -7.02 9.08 7.43
N LYS A 33 -7.11 9.00 8.77
CA LYS A 33 -6.20 9.69 9.69
C LYS A 33 -4.75 9.24 9.53
N MET A 34 -4.51 7.94 9.35
CA MET A 34 -3.17 7.38 9.13
C MET A 34 -2.58 7.86 7.79
N ILE A 35 -3.33 7.72 6.70
CA ILE A 35 -2.90 8.14 5.36
C ILE A 35 -2.59 9.64 5.36
N TRP A 36 -3.49 10.47 5.90
CA TRP A 36 -3.27 11.91 6.02
C TRP A 36 -2.00 12.22 6.79
N LYS A 37 -1.81 11.63 7.97
CA LYS A 37 -0.65 11.91 8.82
C LYS A 37 0.67 11.46 8.16
N ALA A 38 0.69 10.27 7.55
CA ALA A 38 1.86 9.77 6.85
C ALA A 38 2.23 10.64 5.64
N SER A 39 1.23 11.17 4.92
CA SER A 39 1.47 12.00 3.74
C SER A 39 2.25 13.29 4.04
N GLN A 40 2.12 13.82 5.27
CA GLN A 40 2.84 15.03 5.72
C GLN A 40 4.34 14.83 5.87
N MET A 41 4.82 13.58 5.91
CA MET A 41 6.21 13.21 6.14
C MET A 41 6.80 12.35 5.02
N GLY A 42 6.17 12.32 3.84
CA GLY A 42 6.67 11.52 2.70
C GLY A 42 6.28 10.04 2.73
N GLY A 43 5.51 9.60 3.73
CA GLY A 43 5.06 8.22 3.88
C GLY A 43 3.79 7.88 3.11
N MET A 44 3.56 6.59 2.95
CA MET A 44 2.35 6.02 2.36
C MET A 44 1.91 4.82 3.20
N VAL A 45 0.60 4.73 3.47
CA VAL A 45 0.00 3.69 4.31
C VAL A 45 -0.95 2.84 3.47
N PHE A 46 -0.81 1.52 3.58
CA PHE A 46 -1.74 0.54 3.05
C PHE A 46 -2.56 -0.05 4.21
N PRO A 47 -3.87 0.25 4.28
CA PRO A 47 -4.75 -0.30 5.30
C PRO A 47 -5.12 -1.74 4.92
N MET A 48 -4.19 -2.67 5.13
CA MET A 48 -4.25 -4.06 4.65
C MET A 48 -5.55 -4.78 5.04
N ARG A 49 -5.63 -5.27 6.27
CA ARG A 49 -6.81 -5.95 6.82
C ARG A 49 -7.61 -5.05 7.78
N TYR A 50 -7.27 -3.76 7.80
CA TYR A 50 -7.79 -2.73 8.72
C TYR A 50 -7.47 -2.91 10.20
N ASP A 51 -7.33 -4.15 10.70
CA ASP A 51 -6.69 -4.45 11.99
C ASP A 51 -5.15 -4.36 11.90
N GLN A 52 -4.62 -4.42 10.69
CA GLN A 52 -3.20 -4.29 10.37
C GLN A 52 -3.00 -3.33 9.18
N ALA A 53 -1.93 -2.54 9.25
CA ALA A 53 -1.53 -1.62 8.21
C ALA A 53 -0.02 -1.66 7.99
N ILE A 54 0.39 -1.40 6.75
CA ILE A 54 1.79 -1.25 6.37
C ILE A 54 2.05 0.21 6.05
N MET A 55 3.10 0.78 6.62
CA MET A 55 3.62 2.10 6.27
C MET A 55 5.00 1.96 5.61
N LEU A 56 5.13 2.50 4.40
CA LEU A 56 6.41 2.67 3.72
C LEU A 56 7.16 3.82 4.38
N ALA A 57 8.38 3.53 4.84
CA ALA A 57 9.09 4.36 5.82
C ALA A 57 10.43 4.90 5.33
N ASP A 58 10.94 4.43 4.18
CA ASP A 58 12.18 4.95 3.59
C ASP A 58 12.10 6.47 3.36
N GLY A 59 13.19 7.15 3.71
CA GLY A 59 13.33 8.61 3.61
C GLY A 59 12.64 9.38 4.75
N ILE A 60 12.18 8.68 5.80
CA ILE A 60 11.47 9.27 6.95
C ILE A 60 12.30 9.07 8.21
N LYS A 61 12.52 10.15 8.96
CA LYS A 61 13.31 10.08 10.19
C LYS A 61 12.62 9.20 11.24
N PRO A 62 13.37 8.41 12.04
CA PRO A 62 12.81 7.64 13.14
C PRO A 62 11.98 8.46 14.14
N SER A 63 12.34 9.74 14.38
CA SER A 63 11.56 10.65 15.24
C SER A 63 10.17 10.91 14.68
N ASP A 64 10.05 11.09 13.37
CA ASP A 64 8.79 11.38 12.69
C ASP A 64 7.91 10.14 12.64
N LEU A 65 8.51 8.96 12.44
CA LEU A 65 7.81 7.67 12.57
C LEU A 65 7.25 7.46 13.98
N ARG A 66 8.02 7.77 15.04
CA ARG A 66 7.50 7.70 16.42
C ARG A 66 6.37 8.70 16.63
N ALA A 67 6.49 9.92 16.13
CA ALA A 67 5.43 10.93 16.21
C ALA A 67 4.15 10.48 15.48
N PHE A 68 4.28 9.81 14.32
CA PHE A 68 3.19 9.16 13.63
C PHE A 68 2.53 8.08 14.50
N LEU A 69 3.32 7.17 15.09
CA LEU A 69 2.77 6.10 15.93
C LEU A 69 2.05 6.64 17.16
N HIS A 70 2.61 7.62 17.87
CA HIS A 70 1.92 8.29 18.98
C HIS A 70 0.63 8.99 18.54
N TYR A 71 0.57 9.55 17.33
CA TYR A 71 -0.67 10.06 16.78
C TYR A 71 -1.69 8.94 16.57
N VAL A 72 -1.29 7.83 15.94
CA VAL A 72 -2.18 6.67 15.70
C VAL A 72 -2.69 6.09 17.01
N SER A 73 -1.84 5.92 18.04
CA SER A 73 -2.25 5.41 19.36
C SER A 73 -3.34 6.26 20.02
N ARG A 74 -3.37 7.57 19.77
CA ARG A 74 -4.38 8.47 20.35
C ARG A 74 -5.74 8.40 19.64
N VAL A 75 -5.76 7.96 18.38
CA VAL A 75 -6.97 7.96 17.55
C VAL A 75 -7.50 6.56 17.25
N ALA A 76 -6.70 5.53 17.52
CA ALA A 76 -7.10 4.13 17.39
C ALA A 76 -8.08 3.74 18.51
N PRO A 77 -9.03 2.83 18.24
CA PRO A 77 -9.99 2.37 19.24
C PRO A 77 -9.38 1.44 20.30
N VAL A 78 -8.19 0.90 20.03
CA VAL A 78 -7.44 -0.01 20.88
C VAL A 78 -5.97 0.38 20.91
N ASN A 79 -5.21 -0.19 21.84
CA ASN A 79 -3.75 -0.05 21.84
C ASN A 79 -3.18 -0.56 20.52
N ILE A 80 -2.11 0.08 20.05
CA ILE A 80 -1.39 -0.36 18.87
C ILE A 80 -0.05 -0.98 19.24
N ARG A 81 0.43 -1.90 18.40
CA ARG A 81 1.81 -2.35 18.36
C ARG A 81 2.38 -1.98 17.00
N ALA A 82 3.66 -1.68 16.93
CA ALA A 82 4.30 -1.39 15.66
C ALA A 82 5.77 -1.76 15.66
N CYS A 83 6.25 -2.26 14.53
CA CYS A 83 7.67 -2.45 14.32
C CYS A 83 8.10 -2.03 12.92
N LEU A 84 9.22 -1.31 12.87
CA LEU A 84 9.93 -1.04 11.63
C LEU A 84 10.77 -2.27 11.28
N GLY A 85 10.38 -2.96 10.21
CA GLY A 85 11.17 -4.02 9.60
C GLY A 85 12.04 -3.49 8.45
N TYR A 86 13.11 -4.22 8.16
CA TYR A 86 14.05 -3.98 7.07
C TYR A 86 14.35 -5.30 6.37
N GLY A 87 14.57 -5.28 5.07
CA GLY A 87 14.84 -6.46 4.27
C GLY A 87 15.17 -6.11 2.82
N GLU A 88 15.73 -7.07 2.09
CA GLU A 88 16.16 -6.89 0.69
C GLU A 88 14.99 -6.67 -0.28
N THR A 89 13.78 -7.06 0.12
CA THR A 89 12.55 -6.83 -0.65
C THR A 89 11.46 -6.22 0.23
N PRO A 90 10.48 -5.50 -0.35
CA PRO A 90 9.35 -4.97 0.39
C PRO A 90 8.61 -6.04 1.21
N ARG A 91 8.41 -7.24 0.64
CA ARG A 91 7.81 -8.38 1.34
C ARG A 91 8.68 -8.83 2.50
N ARG A 92 10.00 -8.94 2.33
CA ARG A 92 10.88 -9.38 3.42
C ARG A 92 10.96 -8.35 4.55
N ALA A 93 10.94 -7.06 4.21
CA ALA A 93 10.89 -5.98 5.20
C ALA A 93 9.57 -6.00 5.99
N GLU A 94 8.45 -6.27 5.33
CA GLU A 94 7.15 -6.50 5.97
C GLU A 94 7.20 -7.70 6.92
N GLU A 95 7.64 -8.86 6.46
CA GLU A 95 7.73 -10.10 7.26
C GLU A 95 8.60 -9.92 8.51
N ASN A 96 9.74 -9.24 8.37
CA ASN A 96 10.64 -8.94 9.49
C ASN A 96 9.97 -7.97 10.48
N GLY A 97 9.23 -6.98 9.99
CA GLY A 97 8.43 -6.08 10.82
C GLY A 97 7.33 -6.81 11.57
N TYR A 98 6.62 -7.72 10.90
CA TYR A 98 5.58 -8.54 11.51
C TYR A 98 6.14 -9.51 12.56
N SER A 99 7.27 -10.15 12.28
CA SER A 99 7.97 -11.03 13.23
C SER A 99 8.38 -10.29 14.51
N CYS A 100 8.98 -9.11 14.36
CA CYS A 100 9.34 -8.24 15.47
C CYS A 100 8.13 -7.87 16.35
N LEU A 101 7.00 -7.53 15.71
CA LEU A 101 5.78 -7.11 16.40
C LEU A 101 5.21 -8.17 17.36
N LYS A 102 5.42 -9.47 17.08
CA LYS A 102 4.95 -10.56 17.94
C LYS A 102 5.57 -10.56 19.35
N GLY A 103 6.76 -9.99 19.50
CA GLY A 103 7.46 -9.89 20.79
C GLY A 103 7.14 -8.61 21.57
N LEU A 104 6.25 -7.75 21.07
CA LEU A 104 5.95 -6.45 21.66
C LEU A 104 4.72 -6.51 22.56
N GLU A 105 4.83 -5.84 23.70
CA GLU A 105 3.71 -5.55 24.60
C GLU A 105 2.75 -4.53 23.98
N PRO A 106 1.46 -4.52 24.37
CA PRO A 106 0.48 -3.55 23.87
C PRO A 106 0.92 -2.11 24.14
N GLY A 107 0.83 -1.24 23.13
CA GLY A 107 1.24 0.17 23.25
C GLY A 107 2.73 0.41 23.07
N THR A 108 3.52 -0.63 22.78
CA THR A 108 4.96 -0.49 22.52
C THR A 108 5.31 -0.49 21.03
N PHE A 109 6.35 0.25 20.68
CA PHE A 109 6.82 0.43 19.31
C PHE A 109 8.33 0.24 19.21
N GLN A 110 8.78 -0.53 18.22
CA GLN A 110 10.18 -0.68 17.89
C GLN A 110 10.49 -0.01 16.55
N VAL A 111 11.12 1.16 16.62
CA VAL A 111 11.60 1.92 15.45
C VAL A 111 13.12 2.00 15.54
N LEU A 112 13.81 1.10 14.87
CA LEU A 112 15.27 1.10 14.76
C LEU A 112 15.71 1.95 13.56
N ALA A 113 16.94 2.45 13.57
CA ALA A 113 17.49 3.13 12.39
C ALA A 113 17.99 2.08 11.40
N TYR A 114 17.49 2.13 10.18
CA TYR A 114 17.97 1.34 9.04
C TYR A 114 18.40 2.29 7.92
N PRO A 115 19.31 1.85 7.03
CA PRO A 115 19.61 2.62 5.84
C PRO A 115 18.37 2.70 4.95
N ASP A 116 18.09 3.89 4.43
CA ASP A 116 17.04 4.09 3.44
C ASP A 116 17.46 3.47 2.10
N SER A 117 16.47 2.99 1.35
CA SER A 117 16.62 2.58 -0.04
C SER A 117 15.70 3.37 -0.97
N PRO A 118 16.04 3.51 -2.27
CA PRO A 118 15.11 4.07 -3.24
C PRO A 118 13.81 3.26 -3.25
N VAL A 119 12.68 3.96 -3.16
CA VAL A 119 11.35 3.33 -3.21
C VAL A 119 10.91 3.27 -4.67
N ALA A 120 10.63 2.07 -5.17
CA ALA A 120 10.03 1.86 -6.48
C ALA A 120 8.54 1.53 -6.33
N VAL A 121 7.70 2.33 -6.96
CA VAL A 121 6.24 2.15 -7.03
C VAL A 121 5.86 1.84 -8.47
N ALA A 122 5.20 0.71 -8.71
CA ALA A 122 4.56 0.40 -9.98
C ALA A 122 3.04 0.53 -9.83
N HIS A 123 2.46 1.47 -10.58
CA HIS A 123 1.04 1.80 -10.58
C HIS A 123 0.39 1.23 -11.84
N PHE A 124 -0.36 0.14 -11.66
CA PHE A 124 -1.08 -0.57 -12.71
C PHE A 124 -2.49 -0.01 -12.92
N ASP A 125 -2.94 -0.03 -14.17
CA ASP A 125 -4.25 0.44 -14.65
C ASP A 125 -4.70 -0.41 -15.86
N LEU A 126 -6.00 -0.69 -15.98
CA LEU A 126 -6.53 -1.53 -17.07
C LEU A 126 -6.89 -0.69 -18.30
N ASN A 127 -6.60 -1.23 -19.48
CA ASN A 127 -7.02 -0.59 -20.71
C ASN A 127 -8.53 -0.78 -20.93
N GLY A 128 -9.23 0.30 -21.31
CA GLY A 128 -10.66 0.26 -21.64
C GLY A 128 -11.60 0.03 -20.45
N PHE A 129 -11.12 0.11 -19.20
CA PHE A 129 -11.96 -0.16 -18.03
C PHE A 129 -13.16 0.78 -17.92
N THR A 130 -12.99 2.07 -18.24
CA THR A 130 -14.09 3.03 -18.25
C THR A 130 -15.21 2.62 -19.22
N ASP A 131 -14.87 2.24 -20.46
CA ASP A 131 -15.85 1.78 -21.45
C ASP A 131 -16.55 0.50 -20.99
N PHE A 132 -15.79 -0.43 -20.41
CA PHE A 132 -16.36 -1.63 -19.78
C PHE A 132 -17.33 -1.28 -18.66
N THR A 133 -16.98 -0.35 -17.77
CA THR A 133 -17.86 0.06 -16.66
C THR A 133 -19.15 0.71 -17.14
N ASN A 134 -19.11 1.49 -18.22
CA ASN A 134 -20.29 2.13 -18.80
C ASN A 134 -21.25 1.12 -19.46
N GLY A 135 -20.73 0.01 -19.98
CA GLY A 135 -21.50 -1.04 -20.63
C GLY A 135 -21.96 -2.17 -19.69
N THR A 136 -21.77 -2.03 -18.37
CA THR A 136 -21.94 -3.15 -17.41
C THR A 136 -22.56 -2.69 -16.09
N SER A 137 -22.72 -3.60 -15.12
CA SER A 137 -23.24 -3.27 -13.78
C SER A 137 -22.12 -2.97 -12.79
N THR A 138 -22.42 -2.20 -11.73
CA THR A 138 -21.48 -1.90 -10.63
C THR A 138 -20.83 -3.16 -10.05
N TYR A 139 -21.60 -4.23 -9.88
CA TYR A 139 -21.06 -5.47 -9.33
C TYR A 139 -20.15 -6.20 -10.32
N ARG A 140 -20.48 -6.13 -11.63
CA ARG A 140 -19.64 -6.73 -12.67
C ARG A 140 -18.32 -5.96 -12.85
N SER A 141 -18.33 -4.63 -12.80
CA SER A 141 -17.09 -3.84 -12.81
C SER A 141 -16.25 -4.08 -11.55
N PHE A 142 -16.87 -4.15 -10.37
CA PHE A 142 -16.20 -4.50 -9.12
C PHE A 142 -15.52 -5.87 -9.20
N THR A 143 -16.24 -6.90 -9.64
CA THR A 143 -15.68 -8.27 -9.74
C THR A 143 -14.51 -8.34 -10.71
N GLU A 144 -14.56 -7.61 -11.83
CA GLU A 144 -13.44 -7.53 -12.78
C GLU A 144 -12.23 -6.84 -12.17
N ALA A 145 -12.43 -5.72 -11.46
CA ALA A 145 -11.34 -5.06 -10.72
C ALA A 145 -10.71 -5.98 -9.65
N GLN A 146 -11.50 -6.80 -8.95
CA GLN A 146 -10.98 -7.74 -7.96
C GLN A 146 -10.19 -8.90 -8.58
N LYS A 147 -10.58 -9.38 -9.78
CA LYS A 147 -9.78 -10.37 -10.52
C LYS A 147 -8.44 -9.79 -10.93
N PHE A 148 -8.45 -8.58 -11.47
CA PHE A 148 -7.22 -7.87 -11.83
C PHE A 148 -6.32 -7.66 -10.60
N TYR A 149 -6.90 -7.24 -9.47
CA TYR A 149 -6.18 -7.13 -8.21
C TYR A 149 -5.52 -8.44 -7.79
N SER A 150 -6.27 -9.54 -7.81
CA SER A 150 -5.76 -10.86 -7.43
C SER A 150 -4.59 -11.31 -8.31
N GLU A 151 -4.68 -11.04 -9.61
CA GLU A 151 -3.63 -11.39 -10.56
C GLU A 151 -2.35 -10.58 -10.37
N ILE A 152 -2.47 -9.26 -10.18
CA ILE A 152 -1.30 -8.41 -9.90
C ILE A 152 -0.68 -8.79 -8.56
N VAL A 153 -1.48 -9.04 -7.52
CA VAL A 153 -0.98 -9.52 -6.22
C VAL A 153 -0.18 -10.80 -6.39
N ALA A 154 -0.69 -11.79 -7.12
CA ALA A 154 0.02 -13.07 -7.32
C ALA A 154 1.38 -12.88 -8.00
N HIS A 155 1.45 -12.04 -9.04
CA HIS A 155 2.69 -11.74 -9.73
C HIS A 155 3.68 -10.95 -8.87
N ILE A 156 3.22 -9.90 -8.20
CA ILE A 156 4.08 -9.04 -7.39
C ILE A 156 4.60 -9.78 -6.14
N TYR A 157 3.77 -10.66 -5.57
CA TYR A 157 4.17 -11.51 -4.45
C TYR A 157 5.34 -12.43 -4.83
N SER A 158 5.31 -13.04 -6.03
CA SER A 158 6.40 -13.91 -6.49
C SER A 158 7.70 -13.15 -6.73
N LEU A 159 7.62 -11.84 -7.03
CA LEU A 159 8.75 -10.92 -7.12
C LEU A 159 9.19 -10.32 -5.78
N GLY A 160 8.56 -10.70 -4.66
CA GLY A 160 8.91 -10.16 -3.33
C GLY A 160 8.38 -8.74 -3.07
N GLY A 161 7.45 -8.24 -3.88
CA GLY A 161 6.77 -6.97 -3.65
C GLY A 161 5.52 -7.10 -2.79
N ILE A 162 4.86 -5.97 -2.57
CA ILE A 162 3.55 -5.85 -1.94
C ILE A 162 2.62 -5.02 -2.83
N ALA A 163 1.31 -5.25 -2.75
CA ALA A 163 0.32 -4.60 -3.59
C ALA A 163 -0.89 -4.13 -2.78
N GLN A 164 -1.53 -3.06 -3.25
CA GLN A 164 -2.73 -2.47 -2.65
C GLN A 164 -3.69 -2.00 -3.75
N TYR A 165 -4.97 -2.36 -3.59
CA TYR A 165 -6.05 -1.84 -4.42
C TYR A 165 -6.39 -0.40 -4.01
N MET A 166 -6.47 0.51 -4.99
CA MET A 166 -6.68 1.95 -4.78
C MET A 166 -8.05 2.46 -5.23
N GLY A 167 -8.88 1.60 -5.83
CA GLY A 167 -10.20 1.97 -6.37
C GLY A 167 -10.24 2.02 -7.90
N GLY A 168 -11.41 1.72 -8.46
CA GLY A 168 -11.59 1.58 -9.90
C GLY A 168 -10.80 0.38 -10.41
N ASP A 169 -9.86 0.62 -11.31
CA ASP A 169 -8.90 -0.34 -11.88
C ASP A 169 -7.47 -0.09 -11.42
N ASN A 170 -7.26 0.71 -10.38
CA ASN A 170 -5.93 1.14 -9.96
C ASN A 170 -5.37 0.20 -8.90
N ILE A 171 -4.19 -0.36 -9.19
CA ILE A 171 -3.42 -1.18 -8.25
C ILE A 171 -2.05 -0.56 -8.10
N VAL A 172 -1.69 -0.23 -6.87
CA VAL A 172 -0.37 0.30 -6.54
C VAL A 172 0.45 -0.80 -5.91
N THR A 173 1.69 -0.93 -6.36
CA THR A 173 2.60 -1.98 -5.92
C THR A 173 3.92 -1.35 -5.52
N VAL A 174 4.58 -1.97 -4.55
CA VAL A 174 5.92 -1.59 -4.09
C VAL A 174 6.82 -2.77 -4.33
N ILE A 175 7.89 -2.51 -5.07
CA ILE A 175 8.81 -3.52 -5.58
C ILE A 175 10.25 -3.09 -5.30
N SER A 176 11.17 -4.05 -5.34
CA SER A 176 12.60 -3.71 -5.42
C SER A 176 12.95 -3.24 -6.84
N THR A 177 13.99 -2.42 -6.98
CA THR A 177 14.36 -1.86 -8.29
C THR A 177 14.89 -2.90 -9.27
N ASP A 178 15.45 -4.00 -8.79
CA ASP A 178 15.99 -5.12 -9.58
C ASP A 178 14.91 -5.99 -10.25
N VAL A 179 13.64 -5.84 -9.83
CA VAL A 179 12.50 -6.59 -10.42
C VAL A 179 11.65 -5.76 -11.39
N ILE A 180 12.10 -4.55 -11.75
CA ILE A 180 11.37 -3.63 -12.62
C ILE A 180 11.18 -4.22 -14.03
N ASP A 181 12.20 -4.86 -14.59
CA ASP A 181 12.13 -5.42 -15.95
C ASP A 181 11.10 -6.56 -16.05
N GLN A 182 10.95 -7.36 -14.99
CA GLN A 182 9.95 -8.43 -14.90
C GLN A 182 8.53 -7.86 -14.84
N VAL A 183 8.34 -6.73 -14.14
CA VAL A 183 7.07 -5.99 -14.12
C VAL A 183 6.74 -5.43 -15.50
N ILE A 184 7.71 -4.82 -16.19
CA ILE A 184 7.54 -4.32 -17.55
C ILE A 184 7.17 -5.47 -18.50
N ALA A 185 7.90 -6.57 -18.45
CA ALA A 185 7.66 -7.73 -19.30
C ALA A 185 6.25 -8.31 -19.13
N LYS A 186 5.68 -8.33 -17.91
CA LYS A 186 4.28 -8.75 -17.71
C LYS A 186 3.30 -7.88 -18.50
N VAL A 187 3.48 -6.56 -18.44
CA VAL A 187 2.59 -5.60 -19.10
C VAL A 187 2.72 -5.67 -20.62
N GLU A 188 3.95 -5.78 -21.13
CA GLU A 188 4.21 -5.94 -22.57
C GLU A 188 3.62 -7.23 -23.14
N ASN A 189 3.70 -8.34 -22.40
CA ASN A 189 3.19 -9.63 -22.83
C ASN A 189 1.66 -9.70 -22.85
N GLU A 190 0.97 -9.05 -21.92
CA GLU A 190 -0.49 -9.15 -21.81
C GLU A 190 -1.25 -8.08 -22.59
N GLN A 191 -0.65 -6.91 -22.84
CA GLN A 191 -1.19 -5.78 -23.62
C GLN A 191 -2.57 -5.22 -23.20
N ARG A 192 -3.19 -5.78 -22.15
CA ARG A 192 -4.50 -5.35 -21.61
C ARG A 192 -4.40 -4.36 -20.44
N MET A 193 -3.19 -4.09 -19.98
CA MET A 193 -2.92 -3.18 -18.86
C MET A 193 -1.80 -2.21 -19.22
N LYS A 194 -1.63 -1.20 -18.38
CA LYS A 194 -0.50 -0.28 -18.41
C LYS A 194 0.10 -0.10 -17.03
N VAL A 195 1.38 0.26 -16.96
CA VAL A 195 2.08 0.50 -15.70
C VAL A 195 2.92 1.78 -15.74
N GLY A 196 2.65 2.70 -14.82
CA GLY A 196 3.55 3.80 -14.52
C GLY A 196 4.48 3.41 -13.39
N ILE A 197 5.79 3.47 -13.62
CA ILE A 197 6.80 3.14 -12.63
C ILE A 197 7.45 4.43 -12.15
N GLY A 198 7.50 4.63 -10.85
CA GLY A 198 8.10 5.79 -10.21
C GLY A 198 9.13 5.38 -9.18
N ILE A 199 10.33 5.92 -9.28
CA ILE A 199 11.36 5.78 -8.26
C ILE A 199 11.49 7.11 -7.52
N GLY A 200 11.63 7.04 -6.19
CA GLY A 200 11.82 8.22 -5.35
C GLY A 200 12.55 7.91 -4.05
N LYS A 201 12.99 8.96 -3.36
CA LYS A 201 13.64 8.85 -2.03
C LYS A 201 12.69 8.43 -0.90
N ASN A 202 11.39 8.56 -1.13
CA ASN A 202 10.33 8.13 -0.22
C ASN A 202 9.10 7.74 -1.04
N ALA A 203 8.12 7.13 -0.38
CA ALA A 203 6.92 6.62 -1.02
C ALA A 203 6.07 7.68 -1.73
N ARG A 204 6.01 8.92 -1.22
CA ARG A 204 5.25 10.00 -1.85
C ARG A 204 5.88 10.48 -3.16
N ASP A 205 7.20 10.59 -3.19
CA ASP A 205 7.94 10.96 -4.39
C ASP A 205 7.83 9.86 -5.45
N ALA A 206 8.02 8.59 -5.06
CA ALA A 206 7.85 7.44 -5.95
C ALA A 206 6.43 7.36 -6.54
N MET A 207 5.39 7.49 -5.70
CA MET A 207 4.00 7.47 -6.15
C MET A 207 3.67 8.65 -7.09
N ARG A 208 4.21 9.84 -6.83
CA ARG A 208 4.06 11.01 -7.71
C ARG A 208 4.66 10.72 -9.08
N ASN A 209 5.87 10.15 -9.12
CA ASN A 209 6.56 9.80 -10.38
C ASN A 209 5.81 8.70 -11.14
N ALA A 210 5.28 7.68 -10.46
CA ALA A 210 4.45 6.64 -11.07
C ALA A 210 3.15 7.20 -11.68
N THR A 211 2.50 8.15 -10.98
CA THR A 211 1.29 8.82 -11.47
C THR A 211 1.56 9.69 -12.69
N LYS A 212 2.69 10.43 -12.69
CA LYS A 212 3.15 11.19 -13.86
C LYS A 212 3.40 10.27 -15.05
N ALA A 213 4.08 9.14 -14.83
CA ALA A 213 4.36 8.14 -15.86
C ALA A 213 3.06 7.62 -16.52
N LEU A 214 2.05 7.25 -15.73
CA LEU A 214 0.72 6.88 -16.26
C LEU A 214 0.06 8.01 -17.05
N THR A 215 0.21 9.26 -16.60
CA THR A 215 -0.35 10.42 -17.29
C THR A 215 0.29 10.60 -18.68
N GLU A 216 1.59 10.34 -18.81
CA GLU A 216 2.30 10.42 -20.08
C GLU A 216 1.94 9.27 -21.03
N ILE A 217 1.85 8.04 -20.51
CA ILE A 217 1.35 6.87 -21.26
C ILE A 217 -0.02 7.18 -21.89
N ARG A 218 -0.94 7.76 -21.10
CA ARG A 218 -2.29 8.13 -21.57
C ARG A 218 -2.28 9.20 -22.68
N LYS A 219 -1.22 10.01 -22.79
CA LYS A 219 -1.07 11.03 -23.84
C LYS A 219 -0.53 10.45 -25.15
N ASP A 220 0.49 9.59 -25.12
CA ASP A 220 1.08 9.00 -26.34
C ASP A 220 0.17 7.88 -26.93
N ARG A 221 -0.52 7.13 -26.06
CA ARG A 221 -1.39 5.98 -26.42
C ARG A 221 -0.70 4.80 -27.14
N ARG A 222 0.62 4.87 -27.38
CA ARG A 222 1.42 3.76 -27.95
C ARG A 222 2.21 2.99 -26.90
N GLU A 223 2.59 3.65 -25.80
CA GLU A 223 3.32 3.03 -24.70
C GLU A 223 2.37 2.27 -23.77
N THR A 224 2.82 1.14 -23.22
CA THR A 224 2.10 0.42 -22.15
C THR A 224 2.79 0.56 -20.81
N TRP A 225 4.01 1.08 -20.78
CA TRP A 225 4.77 1.32 -19.57
C TRP A 225 5.63 2.57 -19.70
N LYS A 226 6.00 3.15 -18.56
CA LYS A 226 6.95 4.25 -18.47
C LYS A 226 7.58 4.30 -17.09
N LEU A 227 8.87 4.60 -17.02
CA LEU A 227 9.60 4.77 -15.77
C LEU A 227 10.04 6.23 -15.61
N LEU A 228 9.77 6.81 -14.44
CA LEU A 228 10.25 8.14 -14.05
C LEU A 228 11.00 8.10 -12.71
N GLN A 229 12.09 8.85 -12.64
CA GLN A 229 12.91 9.03 -11.44
C GLN A 229 13.32 10.51 -11.36
N GLU A 230 12.38 11.35 -10.95
CA GLU A 230 12.55 12.80 -10.75
C GLU A 230 12.65 13.17 -9.27
#